data_AF-A0A9X0AVV9-F1
#
_entry.id   AF-A0A9X0AVV9-F1
#
_cell.length_a   1.000
_cell.length_b   1.000
_cell.length_c   1.000
_cell.angle_alpha   90.00
_cell.angle_beta   90.00
_cell.angle_gamma   90.00
#
_symmetry.space_group_name_H-M   'P 1'
#
loop_
_entity.id
_entity.type
_entity.pdbx_description
1 polymer ?
#
loop_
_entity_poly.entity_id
_entity_poly.type
_entity_poly.pdbx_seq_one_letter_code
_entity_poly.pdbx_strand_id
1 'polypeptide(L)'
;MIKYGPEVNLIEGENMLFVNRETKSTVPVPQVYAIYAVPGRCPRTNREEDTNYIIMEYIEGKTLKDEWSSLSVQQKDNLSAQLRKYVNQLRSLPSPGYYGSIGRRGLLDCIFWTGDNSCEPLDGPFDTEDEFNEAMCRKALFNGYMGLID
;
A
#
# COMPACT_ATOMS: atom_id res chain seq x y z
N MET A 1 11.51 14.61 2.04
CA MET A 1 10.50 14.09 2.99
C MET A 1 11.00 12.78 3.57
N ILE A 2 10.67 12.46 4.82
CA ILE A 2 10.99 11.15 5.44
C ILE A 2 9.69 10.56 6.00
N LYS A 3 9.36 9.33 5.60
CA LYS A 3 8.35 8.50 6.27
C LYS A 3 9.09 7.46 7.10
N TYR A 4 8.80 7.39 8.39
CA TYR A 4 9.48 6.45 9.27
C TYR A 4 8.61 5.99 10.43
N GLY A 5 8.96 4.83 10.98
CA GLY A 5 8.28 4.24 12.12
C GLY A 5 8.24 2.71 12.03
N PRO A 6 7.87 2.04 13.13
CA PRO A 6 7.77 0.58 13.15
C PRO A 6 6.64 0.05 12.26
N GLU A 7 5.56 0.82 12.12
CA GLU A 7 4.39 0.47 11.30
C GLU A 7 4.57 0.80 9.81
N VAL A 8 5.70 1.42 9.43
CA VAL A 8 5.96 1.77 8.03
C VAL A 8 6.41 0.52 7.28
N ASN A 9 5.66 0.09 6.26
CA ASN A 9 6.09 -1.01 5.41
C ASN A 9 7.00 -0.50 4.29
N LEU A 10 8.24 -1.03 4.20
CA LEU A 10 9.22 -0.63 3.19
C LEU A 10 8.75 -0.86 1.75
N ILE A 11 7.75 -1.74 1.54
CA ILE A 11 7.19 -1.99 0.21
C ILE A 11 6.55 -0.74 -0.40
N GLU A 12 6.12 0.24 0.40
CA GLU A 12 5.61 1.50 -0.12
C GLU A 12 6.66 2.21 -0.97
N GLY A 13 7.92 2.20 -0.53
CA GLY A 13 9.05 2.70 -1.30
C GLY A 13 9.30 1.88 -2.57
N GLU A 14 9.22 0.55 -2.46
CA GLU A 14 9.40 -0.34 -3.60
C GLU A 14 8.28 -0.18 -4.65
N ASN A 15 7.04 0.04 -4.21
CA ASN A 15 5.89 0.32 -5.07
C ASN A 15 6.08 1.65 -5.82
N MET A 16 6.60 2.69 -5.17
CA MET A 16 6.93 3.95 -5.85
C MET A 16 8.00 3.75 -6.93
N LEU A 17 9.07 3.01 -6.62
CA LEU A 17 10.11 2.67 -7.60
C LEU A 17 9.54 1.89 -8.79
N PHE A 18 8.68 0.90 -8.52
CA PHE A 18 8.02 0.10 -9.55
C PHE A 18 7.12 0.94 -10.43
N VAL A 19 6.20 1.73 -9.87
CA VAL A 19 5.29 2.60 -10.63
C VAL A 19 6.06 3.58 -11.49
N ASN A 20 7.09 4.23 -10.93
CA ASN A 20 7.91 5.18 -11.69
C ASN A 20 8.58 4.50 -12.90
N ARG A 21 9.15 3.31 -12.69
CA ARG A 21 9.82 2.53 -13.75
C ARG A 21 8.84 2.06 -14.83
N GLU A 22 7.77 1.37 -14.43
CA GLU A 22 6.86 0.73 -15.38
C GLU A 22 6.00 1.73 -16.15
N THR A 23 5.67 2.86 -15.53
CA THR A 23 4.94 3.95 -16.21
C THR A 23 5.87 4.92 -16.94
N LYS A 24 7.20 4.74 -16.86
CA LYS A 24 8.19 5.66 -17.45
C LYS A 24 7.97 7.11 -16.98
N SER A 25 7.74 7.27 -15.68
CA SER A 25 7.51 8.56 -15.02
C SER A 25 6.29 9.35 -15.49
N THR A 26 5.34 8.73 -16.21
CA THR A 26 4.10 9.40 -16.62
C THR A 26 3.05 9.47 -15.51
N VAL A 27 3.09 8.53 -14.56
CA VAL A 27 2.32 8.60 -13.31
C VAL A 27 3.22 9.25 -12.26
N PRO A 28 2.85 10.44 -11.74
CA PRO A 28 3.68 11.14 -10.78
C PRO A 28 3.68 10.40 -9.43
N VAL A 29 4.86 10.01 -8.99
CA VAL A 29 5.14 9.48 -7.65
C VAL A 29 6.42 10.15 -7.13
N PRO A 30 6.60 10.34 -5.81
CA PRO A 30 7.83 10.91 -5.26
C PRO A 30 9.07 10.12 -5.69
N GLN A 31 10.15 10.82 -6.05
CA GLN A 31 11.44 10.16 -6.25
C GLN A 31 11.93 9.55 -4.93
N VAL A 32 12.18 8.24 -4.90
CA VAL A 32 12.75 7.57 -3.73
C VAL A 32 14.28 7.71 -3.76
N TYR A 33 14.86 8.11 -2.63
CA TYR A 33 16.30 8.27 -2.44
C TYR A 33 16.91 7.14 -1.61
N ALA A 34 16.18 6.63 -0.61
CA ALA A 34 16.63 5.51 0.22
C ALA A 34 15.46 4.76 0.84
N ILE A 35 15.64 3.45 1.03
CA ILE A 35 14.73 2.54 1.74
C ILE A 35 15.61 1.68 2.66
N TYR A 36 15.39 1.73 3.98
CA TYR A 36 16.16 0.92 4.93
C TYR A 36 15.44 0.75 6.26
N ALA A 37 15.86 -0.26 7.02
CA ALA A 37 15.44 -0.51 8.39
C ALA A 37 16.61 -0.28 9.34
N VAL A 38 16.32 0.23 10.53
CA VAL A 38 17.29 0.34 11.63
C VAL A 38 16.80 -0.54 12.78
N PRO A 39 17.59 -1.55 13.21
CA PRO A 39 17.25 -2.37 14.35
C PRO A 39 17.02 -1.54 15.59
N GLY A 40 15.94 -1.85 16.31
CA GLY A 40 15.50 -1.07 17.44
C GLY A 40 14.83 -1.89 18.52
N ARG A 41 14.58 -1.24 19.65
CA ARG A 41 13.78 -1.79 20.73
C ARG A 41 12.71 -0.78 21.10
N CYS A 42 11.45 -1.21 21.05
CA CYS A 42 10.32 -0.36 21.39
C CYS A 42 10.37 0.01 22.88
N PRO A 43 10.48 1.30 23.26
CA PRO A 43 10.56 1.69 24.66
C PRO A 43 9.27 1.38 25.45
N ARG A 44 8.14 1.26 24.75
CA ARG A 44 6.82 0.99 25.35
C ARG A 44 6.59 -0.49 25.62
N THR A 45 7.00 -1.37 24.70
CA THR A 45 6.73 -2.81 24.79
C THR A 45 7.96 -3.64 25.15
N ASN A 46 9.14 -3.03 25.15
CA ASN A 46 10.46 -3.65 25.34
C ASN A 46 10.77 -4.78 24.33
N ARG A 47 10.04 -4.85 23.20
CA ARG A 47 10.25 -5.81 22.12
C ARG A 47 11.23 -5.28 21.08
N GLU A 48 11.95 -6.19 20.43
CA GLU A 48 12.73 -5.87 19.24
C GLU A 48 11.76 -5.44 18.15
N GLU A 49 11.96 -4.23 17.65
CA GLU A 49 11.07 -3.60 16.69
C GLU A 49 11.92 -2.65 15.84
N ASP A 50 12.09 -3.02 14.58
CA ASP A 50 12.85 -2.22 13.62
C ASP A 50 12.12 -0.93 13.31
N THR A 51 12.86 0.16 13.16
CA THR A 51 12.32 1.40 12.62
C THR A 51 12.59 1.45 11.12
N ASN A 52 11.53 1.45 10.33
CA ASN A 52 11.61 1.53 8.88
C ASN A 52 11.69 2.98 8.42
N TYR A 53 12.42 3.24 7.34
CA TYR A 53 12.63 4.56 6.76
C TYR A 53 12.45 4.52 5.24
N ILE A 54 11.67 5.47 4.73
CA ILE A 54 11.56 5.79 3.31
C ILE A 54 11.93 7.26 3.15
N ILE A 55 13.08 7.52 2.52
CA ILE A 55 13.54 8.86 2.17
C ILE A 55 13.12 9.13 0.73
N MET A 56 12.34 10.18 0.53
CA MET A 56 11.76 10.51 -0.77
C MET A 56 11.65 12.02 -1.01
N GLU A 57 11.42 12.37 -2.26
CA GLU A 57 11.14 13.74 -2.70
C GLU A 57 10.03 14.38 -1.88
N TYR A 58 10.19 15.67 -1.60
CA TYR A 58 9.10 16.48 -1.09
C TYR A 58 8.45 17.18 -2.27
N ILE A 59 7.20 16.83 -2.56
CA ILE A 59 6.40 17.48 -3.60
C ILE A 59 5.68 18.67 -2.94
N GLU A 60 6.07 19.88 -3.33
CA GLU A 60 5.38 21.08 -2.86
C GLU A 60 3.97 21.16 -3.46
N GLY A 61 2.97 21.33 -2.61
CA GLY A 61 1.58 21.43 -3.05
C GLY A 61 0.60 21.39 -1.89
N LYS A 62 -0.67 21.54 -2.23
CA LYS A 62 -1.79 21.36 -1.31
C LYS A 62 -2.54 20.09 -1.66
N THR A 63 -3.15 19.46 -0.67
CA THR A 63 -3.93 18.25 -0.94
C THR A 63 -5.20 18.59 -1.69
N LEU A 64 -5.71 17.65 -2.49
CA LEU A 64 -7.02 17.81 -3.11
C LEU A 64 -8.12 17.98 -2.06
N LYS A 65 -7.99 17.37 -0.88
CA LYS A 65 -8.96 17.55 0.22
C LYS A 65 -9.09 19.02 0.62
N ASP A 66 -7.97 19.74 0.71
CA ASP A 66 -7.95 21.13 1.16
C ASP A 66 -8.49 22.09 0.09
N GLU A 67 -8.23 21.80 -1.19
CA GLU A 67 -8.60 22.69 -2.30
C GLU A 67 -9.90 22.31 -3.02
N TRP A 68 -10.46 21.10 -2.82
CA TRP A 68 -11.59 20.61 -3.64
C TRP A 68 -12.80 21.54 -3.63
N SER A 69 -13.11 22.17 -2.49
CA SER A 69 -14.24 23.09 -2.37
C SER A 69 -14.02 24.42 -3.08
N SER A 70 -12.76 24.86 -3.25
CA SER A 70 -12.40 26.12 -3.92
C SER A 70 -12.40 25.99 -5.45
N LEU A 71 -12.25 24.76 -5.97
CA LEU A 71 -12.22 24.50 -7.42
C LEU A 71 -13.57 24.73 -8.09
N SER A 72 -13.54 25.44 -9.22
CA SER A 72 -14.66 25.53 -10.15
C SER A 72 -15.02 24.17 -10.75
N VAL A 73 -16.23 24.06 -11.30
CA VAL A 73 -16.68 22.84 -12.01
C VAL A 73 -15.70 22.45 -13.11
N GLN A 74 -15.28 23.40 -13.95
CA GLN A 74 -14.33 23.14 -15.03
C GLN A 74 -12.97 22.63 -14.52
N GLN A 75 -12.47 23.15 -13.40
CA GLN A 75 -11.22 22.65 -12.79
C GLN A 75 -11.38 21.23 -12.26
N LYS A 76 -12.51 20.91 -11.64
CA LYS A 76 -12.81 19.54 -11.17
C LYS A 76 -12.89 18.56 -12.33
N ASP A 77 -13.49 18.96 -13.44
CA ASP A 77 -13.57 18.12 -14.64
C ASP A 77 -12.18 17.84 -15.22
N ASN A 78 -11.36 18.88 -15.36
CA ASN A 78 -9.99 18.76 -15.87
C ASN A 78 -9.13 17.87 -14.96
N LEU A 79 -9.21 18.06 -13.65
CA LEU A 79 -8.49 17.25 -12.68
C LEU A 79 -8.96 15.79 -12.71
N SER A 80 -10.27 15.56 -12.76
CA SER A 80 -10.84 14.22 -12.86
C SER A 80 -10.39 13.51 -14.14
N ALA A 81 -10.31 14.24 -15.26
CA ALA A 81 -9.76 13.70 -16.50
C ALA A 81 -8.27 13.35 -16.38
N GLN A 82 -7.47 14.16 -15.66
CA GLN A 82 -6.07 13.88 -15.38
C GLN A 82 -5.90 12.64 -14.49
N LEU A 83 -6.62 12.56 -13.37
CA LEU A 83 -6.58 11.40 -12.46
C LEU A 83 -6.99 10.11 -13.19
N ARG A 84 -8.01 10.18 -14.05
CA ARG A 84 -8.42 9.05 -14.89
C ARG A 84 -7.28 8.55 -15.78
N LYS A 85 -6.49 9.45 -16.37
CA LYS A 85 -5.31 9.05 -17.18
C LYS A 85 -4.27 8.33 -16.33
N TYR A 86 -4.01 8.77 -15.11
CA TYR A 86 -3.05 8.09 -14.22
C TYR A 86 -3.56 6.71 -13.78
N VAL A 87 -4.82 6.61 -13.35
CA VAL A 87 -5.43 5.33 -12.96
C VAL A 87 -5.47 4.34 -14.13
N ASN A 88 -5.77 4.81 -15.35
CA ASN A 88 -5.74 3.95 -16.54
C ASN A 88 -4.34 3.42 -16.84
N GLN A 89 -3.30 4.23 -16.68
CA GLN A 89 -1.91 3.79 -16.86
C GLN A 89 -1.52 2.74 -15.81
N LEU A 90 -1.87 2.96 -14.53
CA LEU A 90 -1.65 1.97 -13.48
C LEU A 90 -2.37 0.64 -13.76
N ARG A 91 -3.61 0.70 -14.27
CA ARG A 91 -4.39 -0.50 -14.64
C ARG A 91 -3.91 -1.18 -15.91
N SER A 92 -3.13 -0.50 -16.74
CA SER A 92 -2.52 -1.07 -17.95
C SER A 92 -1.22 -1.82 -17.67
N LEU A 93 -0.70 -1.77 -16.44
CA LEU A 93 0.47 -2.53 -16.05
C LEU A 93 0.18 -4.04 -16.20
N PRO A 94 1.14 -4.82 -16.72
CA PRO A 94 0.94 -6.24 -16.91
C PRO A 94 0.71 -6.93 -15.57
N SER A 95 -0.21 -7.90 -15.55
CA SER A 95 -0.39 -8.75 -14.38
C SER A 95 0.92 -9.47 -14.07
N PRO A 96 1.33 -9.54 -12.78
CA PRO A 96 2.50 -10.31 -12.39
C PRO A 96 2.23 -11.83 -12.37
N GLY A 97 1.00 -12.27 -12.70
CA GLY A 97 0.60 -13.67 -12.74
C GLY A 97 0.23 -14.28 -11.38
N TYR A 98 0.06 -13.44 -10.35
CA TYR A 98 -0.36 -13.85 -9.01
C TYR A 98 -1.08 -12.68 -8.30
N TYR A 99 -1.79 -12.98 -7.22
CA TYR A 99 -2.43 -12.01 -6.33
C TYR A 99 -1.55 -11.81 -5.11
N GLY A 100 -0.94 -10.63 -5.01
CA GLY A 100 -0.03 -10.32 -3.92
C GLY A 100 0.71 -9.02 -4.13
N SER A 101 1.55 -8.71 -3.16
CA SER A 101 2.48 -7.59 -3.18
C SER A 101 3.69 -7.87 -4.07
N ILE A 102 4.45 -6.81 -4.41
CA ILE A 102 5.71 -6.94 -5.17
C ILE A 102 6.63 -7.99 -4.52
N GLY A 103 7.26 -8.83 -5.34
CA GLY A 103 8.17 -9.87 -4.87
C GLY A 103 7.47 -11.08 -4.27
N ARG A 104 6.22 -11.36 -4.70
CA ARG A 104 5.39 -12.47 -4.19
C ARG A 104 5.24 -12.44 -2.66
N ARG A 105 5.02 -11.24 -2.10
CA ARG A 105 4.69 -11.05 -0.68
C ARG A 105 3.17 -11.00 -0.49
N GLY A 106 2.70 -11.22 0.73
CA GLY A 106 1.30 -11.09 1.10
C GLY A 106 0.73 -9.70 0.85
N LEU A 107 -0.59 -9.63 0.70
CA LEU A 107 -1.36 -8.39 0.56
C LEU A 107 -1.39 -7.64 1.87
N LEU A 108 -1.11 -6.33 1.82
CA LEU A 108 -1.02 -5.50 3.03
C LEU A 108 -2.33 -4.83 3.42
N ASP A 109 -3.43 -5.11 2.70
CA ASP A 109 -4.72 -4.53 3.04
C ASP A 109 -5.19 -5.07 4.40
N CYS A 110 -5.74 -4.20 5.25
CA CYS A 110 -6.18 -4.58 6.59
C CYS A 110 -7.26 -5.67 6.56
N ILE A 111 -7.97 -5.83 5.44
CA ILE A 111 -8.89 -6.95 5.27
C ILE A 111 -8.17 -8.29 5.42
N PHE A 112 -6.88 -8.42 5.08
CA PHE A 112 -6.13 -9.68 5.19
C PHE A 112 -5.39 -9.86 6.51
N TRP A 113 -5.45 -8.89 7.43
CA TRP A 113 -4.72 -8.97 8.69
C TRP A 113 -5.32 -10.04 9.63
N THR A 114 -4.52 -11.04 9.99
CA THR A 114 -4.88 -12.15 10.89
C THR A 114 -4.21 -12.07 12.28
N GLY A 115 -3.61 -10.94 12.62
CA GLY A 115 -2.79 -10.75 13.82
C GLY A 115 -1.32 -11.13 13.59
N ASP A 116 -0.42 -10.56 14.41
CA ASP A 116 1.04 -10.65 14.21
C ASP A 116 1.62 -12.07 14.39
N ASN A 117 0.85 -12.98 14.97
CA ASN A 117 1.26 -14.36 15.30
C ASN A 117 0.33 -15.42 14.70
N SER A 118 -0.40 -15.11 13.62
CA SER A 118 -1.24 -16.13 13.00
C SER A 118 -0.39 -17.23 12.38
N CYS A 119 -0.59 -18.48 12.79
CA CYS A 119 0.07 -19.64 12.20
C CYS A 119 -0.35 -19.89 10.74
N GLU A 120 -1.49 -19.32 10.32
CA GLU A 120 -2.03 -19.40 8.97
C GLU A 120 -2.44 -18.01 8.50
N PRO A 121 -1.49 -17.20 8.02
CA PRO A 121 -1.81 -15.90 7.46
C PRO A 121 -2.61 -16.06 6.16
N LEU A 122 -3.62 -15.20 5.97
CA LEU A 122 -4.54 -15.24 4.83
C LEU A 122 -4.24 -14.14 3.80
N ASP A 123 -3.04 -13.57 3.84
CA ASP A 123 -2.62 -12.46 2.98
C ASP A 123 -1.96 -12.92 1.68
N GLY A 124 -1.66 -14.21 1.54
CA GLY A 124 -1.09 -14.77 0.31
C GLY A 124 0.44 -14.68 0.26
N PRO A 125 1.06 -14.63 -0.94
CA PRO A 125 0.43 -14.48 -2.26
C PRO A 125 -0.40 -15.69 -2.69
N PHE A 126 -1.21 -15.52 -3.73
CA PHE A 126 -2.03 -16.57 -4.33
C PHE A 126 -1.74 -16.68 -5.84
N ASP A 127 -1.64 -17.90 -6.35
CA ASP A 127 -1.35 -18.12 -7.78
C ASP A 127 -2.61 -18.12 -8.64
N THR A 128 -3.78 -18.33 -8.02
CA THR A 128 -5.06 -18.35 -8.72
C THR A 128 -6.10 -17.42 -8.09
N GLU A 129 -7.09 -17.05 -8.88
CA GLU A 129 -8.26 -16.28 -8.40
C GLU A 129 -9.05 -17.07 -7.35
N ASP A 130 -9.14 -18.40 -7.52
CA ASP A 130 -9.86 -19.28 -6.60
C ASP A 130 -9.22 -19.29 -5.20
N GLU A 131 -7.89 -19.41 -5.11
CA GLU A 131 -7.14 -19.33 -3.85
C GLU A 131 -7.34 -17.96 -3.15
N PHE A 132 -7.29 -16.88 -3.93
CA PHE A 132 -7.53 -15.53 -3.42
C PHE A 132 -8.95 -15.36 -2.89
N ASN A 133 -9.96 -15.84 -3.64
CA ASN A 133 -11.36 -15.79 -3.24
C ASN A 133 -11.63 -16.64 -2.00
N GLU A 134 -11.02 -17.81 -1.89
CA GLU A 134 -11.11 -18.66 -0.70
C GLU A 134 -10.55 -17.96 0.53
N ALA A 135 -9.37 -17.32 0.42
CA ALA A 135 -8.78 -16.54 1.51
C ALA A 135 -9.71 -15.40 1.97
N MET A 136 -10.32 -14.68 1.02
CA MET A 136 -11.33 -13.65 1.30
C MET A 136 -12.54 -14.22 2.06
N CYS A 137 -13.07 -15.37 1.65
CA CYS A 137 -14.17 -16.04 2.35
C CYS A 137 -13.79 -16.48 3.76
N ARG A 138 -12.62 -17.13 3.92
CA ARG A 138 -12.09 -17.54 5.23
C ARG A 138 -11.93 -16.35 6.17
N LYS A 139 -11.48 -15.21 5.64
CA LYS A 139 -11.31 -13.99 6.41
C LYS A 139 -12.62 -13.34 6.82
N ALA A 140 -13.62 -13.33 5.94
CA ALA A 140 -14.97 -12.89 6.31
C ALA A 140 -15.55 -13.72 7.47
N LEU A 141 -15.34 -15.05 7.44
CA LEU A 141 -15.72 -15.94 8.53
C LEU A 141 -14.94 -15.64 9.81
N PHE A 142 -13.62 -15.49 9.73
CA PHE A 142 -12.77 -15.14 10.87
C PHE A 142 -13.25 -13.87 11.58
N ASN A 143 -13.58 -12.81 10.83
CA ASN A 143 -14.11 -11.57 11.39
C ASN A 143 -15.51 -11.76 12.01
N GLY A 144 -16.36 -12.60 11.40
CA GLY A 144 -17.67 -12.95 11.95
C GLY A 144 -17.58 -13.71 13.27
N TYR A 145 -16.60 -14.61 13.43
CA TYR A 145 -16.36 -15.31 14.69
C TYR A 145 -15.80 -14.39 15.77
N MET A 146 -14.89 -13.48 15.44
CA MET A 146 -14.34 -12.53 16.42
C MET A 146 -15.39 -11.49 16.88
N GLY A 147 -16.31 -11.08 16.00
CA GLY A 147 -17.40 -10.15 16.36
C GLY A 147 -18.54 -10.77 17.19
N LEU A 148 -18.51 -12.07 17.47
CA LEU A 148 -19.46 -12.75 18.36
C LEU A 148 -18.90 -12.98 19.78
N ILE A 149 -17.66 -12.55 20.04
CA ILE A 149 -16.95 -12.74 21.32
C ILE A 149 -16.86 -11.41 22.10
N ASP A 150 -17.39 -10.30 21.55
CA ASP A 150 -17.49 -8.98 22.19
C ASP A 150 -18.89 -8.69 22.76
#